data_AF-A0A535M5B2-F1
#
_entry.id   AF-A0A535M5B2-F1
#
_cell.length_a   1.000
_cell.length_b   1.000
_cell.length_c   1.000
_cell.angle_alpha   90.00
_cell.angle_beta   90.00
_cell.angle_gamma   90.00
#
_symmetry.space_group_name_H-M   'P 1'
#
loop_
_entity.id
_entity.type
_entity.pdbx_description
1 polymer ?
#
loop_
_entity_poly.entity_id
_entity_poly.type
_entity_poly.pdbx_seq_one_letter_code
_entity_poly.pdbx_strand_id
1 'polypeptide(L)'
;MDTICLDFINSEFHDFRGRWVRDDLQQPGWLEQFLVKWGLQVDRPPDAATLTTLVALRTLLRSMIEALVEGQIADHDQASLNAVLLKMPLSRRLAKDAGGYRLEMVPLKKDWDWVQAEVAASFAHLLAYHDPRRLKICANPNCRWVIYDESKSRTRLYCSSDKCANLMKARRFRARRKNSS
;
A
#
# COMPACT_ATOMS: atom_id res chain seq x y z
N MET A 1 -11.36 2.04 -1.12
CA MET A 1 -10.39 2.58 -2.07
C MET A 1 -9.35 1.51 -2.22
N ASP A 2 -9.39 0.84 -3.36
CA ASP A 2 -8.37 -0.13 -3.74
C ASP A 2 -7.36 0.63 -4.59
N THR A 3 -6.09 0.62 -4.19
CA THR A 3 -5.00 1.33 -4.86
C THR A 3 -3.75 0.49 -4.81
N ILE A 4 -2.93 0.55 -5.86
CA ILE A 4 -1.69 -0.21 -5.96
C ILE A 4 -0.76 -0.01 -4.75
N CYS A 5 -0.63 1.22 -4.23
CA CYS A 5 0.21 1.46 -3.06
C CYS A 5 -0.30 0.78 -1.79
N LEU A 6 -1.59 0.84 -1.50
CA LEU A 6 -2.19 0.19 -0.32
C LEU A 6 -2.14 -1.34 -0.41
N ASP A 7 -2.35 -1.90 -1.60
CA ASP A 7 -2.22 -3.34 -1.84
C ASP A 7 -0.77 -3.80 -1.62
N PHE A 8 0.18 -3.04 -2.17
CA PHE A 8 1.61 -3.28 -2.00
C PHE A 8 2.07 -3.15 -0.56
N ILE A 9 1.64 -2.11 0.17
CA ILE A 9 2.00 -1.90 1.58
C ILE A 9 1.48 -3.05 2.45
N ASN A 10 0.28 -3.55 2.14
CA ASN A 10 -0.35 -4.65 2.87
C ASN A 10 0.11 -6.05 2.44
N SER A 11 1.10 -6.15 1.53
CA SER A 11 1.74 -7.42 1.19
C SER A 11 2.52 -8.05 2.36
N GLU A 12 2.83 -7.28 3.41
CA GLU A 12 3.19 -7.86 4.71
C GLU A 12 1.90 -8.14 5.49
N PHE A 13 1.42 -9.37 5.37
CA PHE A 13 0.17 -9.79 5.98
C PHE A 13 0.39 -10.28 7.41
N HIS A 14 -0.29 -9.66 8.38
CA HIS A 14 -0.37 -10.17 9.75
C HIS A 14 -1.74 -10.79 10.01
N ASP A 15 -1.75 -12.03 10.52
CA ASP A 15 -2.99 -12.65 11.00
C ASP A 15 -3.63 -11.77 12.07
N PHE A 16 -4.91 -11.46 11.91
CA PHE A 16 -5.63 -10.57 12.82
C PHE A 16 -5.71 -11.10 14.27
N ARG A 17 -5.43 -12.39 14.51
CA ARG A 17 -5.29 -12.95 15.86
C ARG A 17 -3.85 -12.95 16.37
N GLY A 18 -2.87 -12.66 15.52
CA GLY A 18 -1.44 -12.54 15.86
C GLY A 18 -0.70 -13.87 15.85
N ARG A 19 -1.16 -14.86 15.07
CA ARG A 19 -0.55 -16.21 15.08
C ARG A 19 0.63 -16.37 14.12
N TRP A 20 0.63 -15.62 13.03
CA TRP A 20 1.65 -15.71 11.98
C TRP A 20 1.71 -14.42 11.18
N VAL A 21 2.83 -14.23 10.51
CA VAL A 21 3.09 -13.17 9.55
C VAL A 21 3.50 -13.83 8.24
N ARG A 22 3.03 -13.29 7.11
CA ARG A 22 3.35 -13.76 5.78
C ARG A 22 3.81 -12.57 4.94
N ASP A 23 4.96 -12.71 4.32
CA ASP A 23 5.46 -11.74 3.36
C ASP A 23 5.10 -12.19 1.94
N ASP A 24 4.09 -11.53 1.37
CA ASP A 24 3.59 -11.85 0.03
C ASP A 24 4.55 -11.44 -1.10
N LEU A 25 5.50 -10.51 -0.84
CA LEU A 25 6.54 -10.20 -1.82
C LEU A 25 7.49 -11.38 -2.05
N GLN A 26 7.59 -12.30 -1.09
CA GLN A 26 8.39 -13.52 -1.21
C GLN A 26 7.64 -14.67 -1.90
N GLN A 27 6.37 -14.47 -2.25
CA GLN A 27 5.52 -15.48 -2.88
C GLN A 27 5.38 -15.18 -4.38
N PRO A 28 5.99 -15.97 -5.28
CA PRO A 28 5.94 -15.69 -6.73
C PRO A 28 4.51 -15.54 -7.26
N GLY A 29 3.59 -16.42 -6.83
CA GLY A 29 2.20 -16.38 -7.26
C GLY A 29 1.44 -15.12 -6.82
N TRP A 30 1.86 -14.45 -5.74
CA TRP A 30 1.26 -13.19 -5.34
C TRP A 30 1.73 -12.03 -6.24
N LEU A 31 3.04 -11.97 -6.54
CA LEU A 31 3.59 -10.93 -7.42
C LEU A 31 2.97 -10.97 -8.81
N GLU A 32 2.77 -12.16 -9.38
CA GLU A 32 2.07 -12.31 -10.66
C GLU A 32 0.64 -11.77 -10.61
N GLN A 33 -0.12 -12.11 -9.55
CA GLN A 33 -1.48 -11.61 -9.35
C GLN A 33 -1.52 -10.09 -9.14
N PHE A 34 -0.54 -9.55 -8.41
CA PHE A 34 -0.38 -8.12 -8.18
C PHE A 34 -0.15 -7.37 -9.50
N LEU A 35 0.79 -7.86 -10.33
CA LEU A 35 1.06 -7.27 -11.64
C LEU A 35 -0.18 -7.27 -12.54
N VAL A 36 -0.87 -8.42 -12.63
CA VAL A 36 -2.11 -8.57 -13.41
C VAL A 36 -3.20 -7.61 -12.92
N LYS A 37 -3.45 -7.58 -11.60
CA LYS A 37 -4.48 -6.72 -10.99
C LYS A 37 -4.27 -5.25 -11.33
N TRP A 38 -3.02 -4.79 -11.35
CA TRP A 38 -2.67 -3.39 -11.57
C TRP A 38 -2.26 -3.06 -13.01
N GLY A 39 -2.45 -4.00 -13.96
CA GLY A 39 -2.13 -3.78 -15.38
C GLY A 39 -0.65 -3.58 -15.67
N LEU A 40 0.21 -4.10 -14.80
CA LEU A 40 1.66 -4.05 -14.93
C LEU A 40 2.17 -5.33 -15.61
N GLN A 41 3.20 -5.20 -16.43
CA GLN A 41 3.82 -6.32 -17.14
C GLN A 41 5.33 -6.17 -17.16
N VAL A 42 6.04 -7.09 -16.53
CA VAL A 42 7.50 -7.20 -16.58
C VAL A 42 7.90 -8.49 -17.28
N ASP A 43 9.03 -8.47 -17.98
CA ASP A 43 9.46 -9.62 -18.80
C ASP A 43 10.05 -10.78 -17.97
N ARG A 44 10.48 -10.50 -16.73
CA ARG A 44 11.17 -11.47 -15.87
C ARG A 44 10.74 -11.32 -14.40
N PRO A 45 10.70 -12.42 -13.63
CA PRO A 45 10.51 -12.34 -12.19
C PRO A 45 11.64 -11.54 -11.53
N PRO A 46 11.41 -10.97 -10.33
CA PRO A 46 12.43 -10.18 -9.66
C PRO A 46 13.56 -11.10 -9.17
N ASP A 47 14.80 -10.63 -9.29
CA ASP A 47 15.94 -11.27 -8.64
C ASP A 47 16.01 -10.86 -7.15
N ALA A 48 16.98 -11.40 -6.42
CA ALA A 48 17.14 -11.12 -4.98
C ALA A 48 17.41 -9.64 -4.68
N ALA A 49 18.15 -8.95 -5.56
CA ALA A 49 18.42 -7.51 -5.41
C ALA A 49 17.13 -6.69 -5.58
N THR A 50 16.33 -7.04 -6.58
CA THR A 50 15.04 -6.42 -6.86
C THR A 50 14.04 -6.67 -5.72
N LEU A 51 13.98 -7.89 -5.19
CA LEU A 51 13.16 -8.18 -4.00
C LEU A 51 13.57 -7.32 -2.80
N THR A 52 14.88 -7.10 -2.63
CA THR A 52 15.39 -6.22 -1.57
C THR A 52 14.91 -4.78 -1.75
N THR A 53 14.91 -4.25 -2.98
CA THR A 53 14.42 -2.88 -3.22
C THR A 53 12.90 -2.77 -3.08
N LEU A 54 12.13 -3.80 -3.47
CA LEU A 54 10.69 -3.86 -3.23
C LEU A 54 10.36 -3.85 -1.74
N VAL A 55 11.05 -4.66 -0.93
CA VAL A 55 10.89 -4.68 0.53
C VAL A 55 11.29 -3.34 1.16
N ALA A 56 12.37 -2.72 0.66
CA ALA A 56 12.79 -1.40 1.12
C ALA A 56 11.73 -0.33 0.80
N LEU A 57 11.14 -0.34 -0.39
CA LEU A 57 10.03 0.55 -0.75
C LEU A 57 8.83 0.33 0.16
N ARG A 58 8.43 -0.93 0.41
CA ARG A 58 7.31 -1.24 1.31
C ARG A 58 7.56 -0.68 2.70
N THR A 59 8.77 -0.87 3.21
CA THR A 59 9.20 -0.36 4.52
C THR A 59 9.12 1.16 4.58
N LEU A 60 9.63 1.86 3.55
CA LEU A 60 9.54 3.32 3.44
C LEU A 60 8.08 3.81 3.44
N LEU A 61 7.23 3.24 2.57
CA LEU A 61 5.83 3.66 2.51
C LEU A 61 5.10 3.39 3.83
N ARG A 62 5.46 2.31 4.51
CA ARG A 62 4.92 1.98 5.83
C ARG A 62 5.33 3.00 6.88
N SER A 63 6.62 3.34 6.96
CA SER A 63 7.11 4.34 7.93
C SER A 63 6.51 5.71 7.67
N MET A 64 6.33 6.11 6.40
CA MET A 64 5.67 7.36 6.03
C MET A 64 4.22 7.40 6.51
N ILE A 65 3.47 6.29 6.45
CA ILE A 65 2.10 6.24 7.00
C ILE A 65 2.12 6.33 8.52
N GLU A 66 3.05 5.64 9.18
CA GLU A 66 3.21 5.72 10.64
C GLU A 66 3.53 7.16 11.06
N ALA A 67 4.42 7.86 10.35
CA ALA A 67 4.74 9.26 10.58
C ALA A 67 3.56 10.22 10.27
N LEU A 68 2.77 9.95 9.23
CA LEU A 68 1.56 10.72 8.92
C LEU A 68 0.51 10.65 10.02
N VAL A 69 0.39 9.50 10.70
CA VAL A 69 -0.51 9.35 11.84
C VAL A 69 -0.07 10.25 13.01
N GLU A 70 1.24 10.46 13.17
CA GLU A 70 1.83 11.34 14.20
C GLU A 70 1.88 12.83 13.76
N GLY A 71 1.70 13.12 12.47
CA GLY A 71 1.36 14.46 11.98
C GLY A 71 2.08 14.92 10.72
N GLN A 72 3.30 14.46 10.44
CA GLN A 72 4.07 14.87 9.26
C GLN A 72 5.05 13.82 8.78
N ILE A 73 5.28 13.77 7.48
CA ILE A 73 6.36 13.01 6.84
C ILE A 73 7.65 13.83 6.97
N ALA A 74 8.75 13.17 7.30
CA ALA A 74 10.06 13.84 7.36
C ALA A 74 10.62 14.11 5.95
N ASP A 75 11.34 15.22 5.78
CA ASP A 75 11.90 15.62 4.48
C ASP A 75 12.77 14.54 3.84
N HIS A 76 13.49 13.75 4.63
CA HIS A 76 14.33 12.65 4.13
C HIS A 76 13.50 11.48 3.57
N ASP A 77 12.34 11.19 4.14
CA ASP A 77 11.42 10.17 3.62
C ASP A 77 10.78 10.66 2.32
N GLN A 78 10.39 11.95 2.26
CA GLN A 78 9.90 12.56 1.04
C GLN A 78 10.95 12.53 -0.07
N ALA A 79 12.20 12.87 0.24
CA ALA A 79 13.32 12.80 -0.70
C ALA A 79 13.55 11.34 -1.18
N SER A 80 13.43 10.36 -0.29
CA SER A 80 13.54 8.94 -0.63
C SER A 80 12.42 8.47 -1.56
N LEU A 81 11.17 8.90 -1.32
CA LEU A 81 10.05 8.63 -2.22
C LEU A 81 10.27 9.27 -3.60
N ASN A 82 10.72 10.53 -3.63
CA ASN A 82 11.05 11.23 -4.87
C ASN A 82 12.18 10.52 -5.64
N ALA A 83 13.18 9.98 -4.96
CA ALA A 83 14.23 9.19 -5.60
C ALA A 83 13.68 7.93 -6.28
N VAL A 84 12.68 7.27 -5.70
CA VAL A 84 11.99 6.13 -6.33
C VAL A 84 11.18 6.58 -7.56
N LEU A 85 10.44 7.69 -7.46
CA LEU A 85 9.69 8.25 -8.59
C LEU A 85 10.58 8.58 -9.79
N LEU A 86 11.80 9.07 -9.55
CA LEU A 86 12.77 9.42 -10.59
C LEU A 86 13.34 8.21 -11.36
N LYS A 87 13.22 6.99 -10.83
CA LYS A 87 13.73 5.77 -11.50
C LYS A 87 12.94 5.39 -12.76
N MET A 88 11.76 5.97 -12.98
CA MET A 88 10.90 5.65 -14.12
C MET A 88 11.02 6.71 -15.22
N PRO A 89 11.85 6.48 -16.25
CA PRO A 89 11.84 7.31 -17.43
C PRO A 89 10.54 7.07 -18.22
N LEU A 90 9.70 8.10 -18.31
CA LEU A 90 8.48 8.09 -19.11
C LEU A 90 8.70 8.81 -20.44
N SER A 91 7.98 8.39 -21.47
CA SER A 91 7.87 9.11 -22.74
C SER A 91 6.44 9.49 -23.04
N ARG A 92 6.25 10.56 -23.81
CA ARG A 92 4.94 10.97 -24.31
C ARG A 92 4.69 10.33 -25.66
N ARG A 93 3.54 9.68 -25.81
CA ARG A 93 3.13 9.02 -27.05
C ARG A 93 1.75 9.49 -27.47
N LEU A 94 1.60 9.91 -28.72
CA LEU A 94 0.28 10.14 -29.30
C LEU A 94 -0.32 8.79 -29.71
N ALA A 95 -1.44 8.41 -29.09
CA ALA A 95 -2.21 7.22 -29.45
C ALA A 95 -3.49 7.63 -30.20
N LYS A 96 -4.03 6.71 -31.01
CA LYS A 96 -5.29 6.87 -31.74
C LYS A 96 -6.21 5.69 -31.44
N ASP A 97 -7.47 5.97 -31.15
CA ASP A 97 -8.56 4.99 -31.06
C ASP A 97 -9.80 5.47 -31.84
N ALA A 98 -10.92 4.75 -31.69
CA ALA A 98 -12.18 5.09 -32.35
C ALA A 98 -12.76 6.44 -31.91
N GLY A 99 -12.40 6.93 -30.72
CA GLY A 99 -12.82 8.21 -30.15
C GLY A 99 -11.89 9.39 -30.47
N GLY A 100 -10.76 9.15 -31.13
CA GLY A 100 -9.86 10.20 -31.61
C GLY A 100 -8.41 10.00 -31.19
N TYR A 101 -7.71 11.12 -30.94
CA TYR A 101 -6.32 11.13 -30.52
C TYR A 101 -6.21 11.40 -29.02
N ARG A 102 -5.34 10.66 -28.33
CA ARG A 102 -5.02 10.88 -26.91
C ARG A 102 -3.51 10.91 -26.70
N LEU A 103 -3.06 11.77 -25.80
CA LEU A 103 -1.67 11.78 -25.36
C LEU A 103 -1.50 10.84 -24.18
N GLU A 104 -0.60 9.88 -24.30
CA GLU A 104 -0.30 8.90 -23.26
C GLU A 104 1.10 9.14 -22.69
N MET A 105 1.24 8.90 -21.39
CA MET A 105 2.55 8.68 -20.77
C MET A 105 2.82 7.18 -20.78
N VAL A 106 3.93 6.76 -21.38
CA VAL A 106 4.29 5.34 -21.48
C VAL A 106 5.69 5.13 -20.91
N PRO A 107 5.90 4.04 -20.14
CA PRO A 107 7.22 3.72 -19.59
C PRO A 107 8.19 3.39 -20.72
N LEU A 108 9.41 3.95 -20.66
CA LEU A 108 10.47 3.62 -21.60
C LEU A 108 11.06 2.23 -21.35
N LYS A 109 10.96 1.73 -20.12
CA LYS A 109 11.35 0.38 -19.71
C LYS A 109 10.24 -0.24 -18.86
N LYS A 110 9.94 -1.51 -19.11
CA LYS A 110 8.94 -2.29 -18.38
C LYS A 110 9.62 -3.30 -17.45
N ASP A 111 10.38 -2.77 -16.50
CA ASP A 111 11.13 -3.53 -15.50
C ASP A 111 10.58 -3.28 -14.08
N TRP A 112 11.30 -3.77 -13.06
CA TRP A 112 10.87 -3.61 -11.68
C TRP A 112 11.10 -2.22 -11.10
N ASP A 113 11.91 -1.36 -11.75
CA ASP A 113 11.97 0.06 -11.39
C ASP A 113 10.69 0.78 -11.81
N TRP A 114 10.11 0.42 -12.97
CA TRP A 114 8.77 0.87 -13.36
C TRP A 114 7.71 0.47 -12.33
N VAL A 115 7.66 -0.80 -11.90
CA VAL A 115 6.69 -1.27 -10.89
C VAL A 115 6.81 -0.48 -9.58
N GLN A 116 8.03 -0.30 -9.09
CA GLN A 116 8.29 0.48 -7.87
C GLN A 116 7.85 1.94 -8.02
N ALA A 117 8.08 2.55 -9.18
CA ALA A 117 7.67 3.92 -9.45
C ALA A 117 6.15 4.07 -9.55
N GLU A 118 5.41 3.11 -10.11
CA GLU A 118 3.93 3.13 -10.14
C GLU A 118 3.34 3.02 -8.73
N VAL A 119 3.92 2.14 -7.90
CA VAL A 119 3.57 2.04 -6.47
C VAL A 119 3.82 3.38 -5.75
N ALA A 120 5.01 3.97 -5.95
CA ALA A 120 5.37 5.25 -5.34
C ALA A 120 4.48 6.40 -5.85
N ALA A 121 4.16 6.42 -7.15
CA ALA A 121 3.31 7.43 -7.78
C ALA A 121 1.88 7.34 -7.25
N SER A 122 1.36 6.13 -7.05
CA SER A 122 0.05 5.94 -6.42
C SER A 122 0.02 6.43 -4.98
N PHE A 123 1.09 6.24 -4.21
CA PHE A 123 1.19 6.80 -2.86
C PHE A 123 1.26 8.34 -2.89
N ALA A 124 2.11 8.91 -3.75
CA ALA A 124 2.21 10.35 -3.93
C ALA A 124 0.88 10.98 -4.39
N HIS A 125 0.14 10.32 -5.29
CA HIS A 125 -1.19 10.74 -5.71
C HIS A 125 -2.17 10.74 -4.55
N LEU A 126 -2.12 9.73 -3.67
CA LEU A 126 -2.92 9.68 -2.46
C LEU A 126 -2.63 10.88 -1.56
N LEU A 127 -1.36 11.22 -1.35
CA LEU A 127 -0.98 12.39 -0.53
C LEU A 127 -1.37 13.72 -1.15
N ALA A 128 -1.24 13.86 -2.47
CA ALA A 128 -1.47 15.13 -3.17
C ALA A 128 -2.96 15.44 -3.39
N TYR A 129 -3.77 14.42 -3.69
CA TYR A 129 -5.15 14.60 -4.17
C TYR A 129 -6.22 14.05 -3.24
N HIS A 130 -5.82 13.38 -2.16
CA HIS A 130 -6.75 12.85 -1.16
C HIS A 130 -6.37 13.33 0.24
N ASP A 131 -7.30 13.23 1.22
CA ASP A 131 -7.04 13.63 2.60
C ASP A 131 -6.13 12.59 3.29
N PRO A 132 -4.84 12.91 3.60
CA PRO A 132 -3.90 11.93 4.15
C PRO A 132 -4.31 11.47 5.55
N ARG A 133 -5.11 12.25 6.29
CA ARG A 133 -5.62 11.88 7.61
C ARG A 133 -6.61 10.71 7.57
N ARG A 134 -7.06 10.32 6.38
CA ARG A 134 -7.87 9.11 6.16
C ARG A 134 -7.02 7.86 6.02
N LEU A 135 -5.70 7.97 5.81
CA LEU A 135 -4.79 6.84 5.97
C LEU A 135 -4.68 6.50 7.44
N LYS A 136 -4.94 5.24 7.76
CA LYS A 136 -4.93 4.72 9.13
C LYS A 136 -4.33 3.34 9.16
N ILE A 137 -3.82 2.97 10.32
CA ILE A 137 -3.43 1.60 10.64
C ILE A 137 -4.55 0.98 11.48
N CYS A 138 -4.89 -0.27 11.20
CA CYS A 138 -5.90 -1.01 11.94
C CYS A 138 -5.59 -1.01 13.45
N ALA A 139 -6.54 -0.55 14.25
CA ALA A 139 -6.41 -0.43 15.71
C ALA A 139 -6.40 -1.78 16.47
N ASN A 140 -6.43 -2.91 15.75
CA ASN A 140 -6.11 -4.21 16.33
C ASN A 140 -4.57 -4.37 16.29
N PRO A 141 -3.88 -4.41 17.45
CA PRO A 141 -2.42 -4.39 17.50
C PRO A 141 -1.75 -5.55 16.75
N ASN A 142 -2.47 -6.66 16.59
CA ASN A 142 -1.96 -7.84 15.89
C ASN A 142 -2.12 -7.76 14.37
N CYS A 143 -2.93 -6.85 13.84
CA CYS A 143 -3.33 -6.86 12.43
C CYS A 143 -2.48 -5.96 11.55
N ARG A 144 -2.07 -4.79 12.04
CA ARG A 144 -1.22 -3.81 11.34
C ARG A 144 -1.68 -3.36 9.93
N TRP A 145 -2.83 -3.82 9.43
CA TRP A 145 -3.32 -3.51 8.08
C TRP A 145 -3.55 -2.02 7.89
N VAL A 146 -3.04 -1.47 6.79
CA VAL A 146 -3.25 -0.08 6.38
C VAL A 146 -4.59 0.04 5.66
N ILE A 147 -5.36 1.05 6.02
CA ILE A 147 -6.64 1.37 5.40
C ILE A 147 -6.73 2.84 5.01
N TYR A 148 -7.48 3.10 3.95
CA TYR A 148 -8.03 4.43 3.68
C TYR A 148 -9.48 4.49 4.17
N ASP A 149 -9.79 5.42 5.07
CA ASP A 149 -11.11 5.59 5.65
C ASP A 149 -12.04 6.37 4.72
N GLU A 150 -12.84 5.66 3.93
CA GLU A 150 -13.87 6.24 3.06
C GLU A 150 -15.19 6.52 3.78
N SER A 151 -15.32 6.20 5.07
CA SER A 151 -16.56 6.47 5.79
C SER A 151 -16.83 7.97 5.85
N LYS A 152 -18.12 8.34 5.79
CA LYS A 152 -18.54 9.73 5.96
C LYS A 152 -18.11 10.31 7.31
N SER A 153 -18.23 9.50 8.37
CA SER A 153 -17.89 9.89 9.74
C SER A 153 -16.38 9.99 10.01
N ARG A 154 -15.52 9.42 9.15
CA ARG A 154 -14.06 9.36 9.35
C ARG A 154 -13.65 8.63 10.63
N THR A 155 -14.49 7.70 11.09
CA THR A 155 -14.31 6.98 12.38
C THR A 155 -13.95 5.52 12.19
N ARG A 156 -13.60 5.06 10.97
CA ARG A 156 -13.15 3.68 10.78
C ARG A 156 -11.84 3.48 11.54
N LEU A 157 -11.85 2.50 12.44
CA LEU A 157 -10.69 2.09 13.25
C LEU A 157 -10.13 0.73 12.86
N TYR A 158 -10.92 -0.10 12.20
CA TYR A 158 -10.56 -1.49 11.92
C TYR A 158 -10.60 -1.78 10.42
N CYS A 159 -9.71 -2.67 9.98
CA CYS A 159 -9.62 -3.06 8.58
C CYS A 159 -10.88 -3.76 8.07
N SER A 160 -11.57 -4.50 8.93
CA SER A 160 -12.83 -5.12 8.58
C SER A 160 -13.75 -5.28 9.78
N SER A 161 -15.06 -5.20 9.53
CA SER A 161 -16.12 -5.40 10.52
C SER A 161 -16.20 -6.86 10.97
N ASP A 162 -16.13 -7.79 10.02
CA ASP A 162 -16.25 -9.25 10.24
C ASP A 162 -15.07 -9.84 11.05
N LYS A 163 -13.87 -9.29 10.90
CA LYS A 163 -12.63 -9.75 11.55
C LYS A 163 -12.25 -8.88 12.75
N CYS A 164 -11.49 -7.80 12.50
CA CYS A 164 -10.85 -7.01 13.54
C CYS A 164 -11.85 -6.30 14.46
N ALA A 165 -12.92 -5.71 13.93
CA ALA A 165 -13.90 -5.01 14.76
C ALA A 165 -14.62 -5.97 15.72
N ASN A 166 -15.10 -7.11 15.20
CA ASN A 166 -15.74 -8.15 16.00
C ASN A 166 -14.81 -8.74 17.06
N LEU A 167 -13.56 -9.06 16.69
CA LEU A 167 -12.55 -9.59 17.63
C LEU A 167 -12.30 -8.61 18.77
N MET A 168 -12.10 -7.32 18.47
CA MET A 168 -11.82 -6.31 19.49
C MET A 168 -13.04 -6.02 20.36
N LYS A 169 -14.27 -6.05 19.81
CA LYS A 169 -15.51 -5.97 20.58
C LYS A 169 -15.63 -7.11 21.59
N ALA A 170 -15.38 -8.36 21.16
CA ALA A 170 -15.43 -9.53 22.03
C ALA A 170 -14.36 -9.47 23.14
N ARG A 171 -13.13 -9.04 22.83
CA ARG A 171 -12.05 -8.84 23.82
C ARG A 171 -12.44 -7.82 24.89
N ARG A 172 -12.98 -6.66 24.49
CA ARG A 172 -13.44 -5.61 25.41
C ARG A 172 -14.57 -6.11 26.33
N PHE A 173 -15.53 -6.87 25.79
CA PHE A 173 -16.62 -7.44 26.58
C PHE A 173 -16.12 -8.43 27.65
N ARG A 174 -15.19 -9.33 27.28
CA ARG A 174 -14.59 -10.29 28.22
C ARG A 174 -13.78 -9.60 29.32
N ALA A 175 -13.00 -8.58 28.97
CA ALA A 175 -12.23 -7.80 29.93
C ALA A 175 -13.14 -7.11 30.98
N ARG A 176 -14.27 -6.54 30.54
CA ARG A 176 -15.25 -5.94 31.46
C ARG A 176 -15.85 -6.94 32.44
N ARG A 177 -16.18 -8.15 31.97
CA ARG A 177 -16.72 -9.22 32.85
C ARG A 177 -15.70 -9.72 33.87
N LYS A 178 -14.42 -9.77 33.51
CA LYS A 178 -13.35 -10.17 34.45
C LYS A 178 -13.12 -9.12 35.53
N ASN A 179 -13.35 -7.84 35.24
CA ASN A 179 -13.18 -6.74 36.20
C ASN A 179 -14.43 -6.50 37.08
N SER A 180 -15.54 -7.20 36.82
CA SER A 180 -16.77 -7.14 37.61
C SER A 180 -16.99 -8.38 38.48
N SER A 181 -15.95 -9.20 38.64
CA SER A 181 -15.87 -10.37 39.52
C SER A 181 -14.66 -10.23 40.42
#